data_AF-A0AAV4PNX6-F1
#
_entry.id   AF-A0AAV4PNX6-F1
#
_cell.length_a   1.000
_cell.length_b   1.000
_cell.length_c   1.000
_cell.angle_alpha   90.00
_cell.angle_beta   90.00
_cell.angle_gamma   90.00
#
_symmetry.space_group_name_H-M   'P 1'
#
loop_
_entity.id
_entity.type
_entity.pdbx_description
1 polymer ?
#
loop_
_entity_poly.entity_id
_entity_poly.type
_entity_poly.pdbx_seq_one_letter_code
_entity_poly.pdbx_strand_id
1 'polypeptide(L)'
;MADLNTLEDVLSKHKKEKKELLATVQKMKHGIPKGDKKKKKDITAEIAQMTADLELKHAEEVKKFQSEDVSLESNPDSKVTEQDTELVKDEQCTDVGEDTNTTQKLSKAQKRRNKKSLKEKEREKAIAEQEIINLTGNRSVESAEISKKLSARGLTIHETIVDDWKKFSGKLTKKL
;
A
#
# COMPACT_ATOMS: atom_id res chain seq x y z
N MET A 1 11.58 -1.19 -41.00
CA MET A 1 12.07 -2.09 -39.94
C MET A 1 12.95 -1.22 -39.07
N ALA A 2 12.51 -0.91 -37.85
CA ALA A 2 13.23 0.02 -36.99
C ALA A 2 14.35 -0.74 -36.28
N ASP A 3 15.58 -0.52 -36.75
CA ASP A 3 16.78 -1.04 -36.12
C ASP A 3 16.86 -0.48 -34.69
N LEU A 4 16.92 -1.39 -33.72
CA LEU A 4 17.08 -1.10 -32.31
C LEU A 4 18.55 -0.82 -32.04
N ASN A 5 18.94 0.45 -32.08
CA ASN A 5 20.35 0.82 -32.00
C ASN A 5 20.81 1.20 -30.59
N THR A 6 19.97 1.08 -29.55
CA THR A 6 20.36 1.38 -28.16
C THR A 6 19.88 0.32 -27.17
N LEU A 7 20.68 0.07 -26.13
CA LEU A 7 20.35 -0.82 -25.02
C LEU A 7 19.05 -0.38 -24.30
N GLU A 8 18.79 0.93 -24.24
CA GLU A 8 17.59 1.50 -23.64
C GLU A 8 16.31 1.11 -24.40
N ASP A 9 16.36 1.06 -25.73
CA ASP A 9 15.22 0.63 -26.54
C ASP A 9 14.89 -0.86 -26.35
N VAL A 10 15.93 -1.70 -26.18
CA VAL A 10 15.79 -3.13 -25.89
C VAL A 10 15.13 -3.34 -24.54
N LEU A 11 15.60 -2.64 -23.50
CA LEU A 11 14.99 -2.70 -22.17
C LEU A 11 13.55 -2.18 -22.18
N SER A 12 13.25 -1.15 -22.97
CA SER A 12 11.90 -0.64 -23.15
C SER A 12 10.97 -1.65 -23.83
N LYS A 13 11.47 -2.42 -24.78
CA LYS A 13 10.75 -3.56 -25.37
C LYS A 13 10.54 -4.68 -24.35
N HIS A 14 11.56 -5.05 -23.59
CA HIS A 14 11.44 -6.06 -22.51
C HIS A 14 10.36 -5.67 -21.50
N LYS A 15 10.28 -4.39 -21.12
CA LYS A 15 9.21 -3.87 -20.24
C LYS A 15 7.82 -4.06 -20.85
N LYS A 16 7.65 -3.83 -22.16
CA LYS A 16 6.37 -4.03 -22.86
C LYS A 16 6.01 -5.52 -22.92
N GLU A 17 6.94 -6.36 -23.31
CA GLU A 17 6.75 -7.81 -23.41
C GLU A 17 6.42 -8.44 -22.05
N LYS A 18 7.07 -8.00 -20.97
CA LYS A 18 6.71 -8.42 -19.61
C LYS A 18 5.27 -8.03 -19.24
N LYS A 19 4.82 -6.82 -19.60
CA LYS A 19 3.43 -6.39 -19.37
C LYS A 19 2.43 -7.24 -20.17
N GLU A 20 2.74 -7.54 -21.43
CA GLU A 20 1.92 -8.40 -22.28
C GLU A 20 1.86 -9.85 -21.77
N LEU A 21 2.99 -10.37 -21.29
CA LEU A 21 3.04 -11.68 -20.65
C LEU A 21 2.17 -11.72 -19.39
N LEU A 22 2.24 -10.70 -18.52
CA LEU A 22 1.40 -10.62 -17.32
C LEU A 22 -0.10 -10.60 -17.68
N ALA A 23 -0.49 -9.82 -18.69
CA ALA A 23 -1.87 -9.78 -19.17
C ALA A 23 -2.32 -11.15 -19.70
N THR A 24 -1.45 -11.86 -20.41
CA THR A 24 -1.71 -13.21 -20.94
C THR A 24 -1.85 -14.23 -19.80
N VAL A 25 -0.91 -14.23 -18.86
CA VAL A 25 -0.94 -15.07 -17.64
C VAL A 25 -2.23 -14.86 -16.85
N GLN A 26 -2.68 -13.61 -16.72
CA GLN A 26 -3.92 -13.29 -16.03
C GLN A 26 -5.15 -13.85 -16.78
N LYS A 27 -5.21 -13.70 -18.11
CA LYS A 27 -6.28 -14.29 -18.93
C LYS A 27 -6.32 -15.82 -18.80
N MET A 28 -5.18 -16.49 -18.90
CA MET A 28 -5.08 -17.94 -18.75
C MET A 28 -5.52 -18.41 -17.35
N LYS A 29 -5.14 -17.69 -16.30
CA LYS A 29 -5.58 -17.99 -14.92
C LYS A 29 -7.09 -17.85 -14.75
N HIS A 30 -7.70 -16.84 -15.36
CA HIS A 30 -9.16 -16.63 -15.30
C HIS A 30 -9.95 -17.62 -16.15
N GLY A 31 -9.37 -18.15 -17.23
CA GLY A 31 -9.99 -19.17 -18.08
C GLY A 31 -10.15 -20.53 -17.41
N ILE A 32 -9.54 -20.76 -16.24
CA ILE A 32 -9.63 -22.03 -15.50
C ILE A 32 -10.99 -22.10 -14.77
N PRO A 33 -11.87 -23.05 -15.12
CA PRO A 33 -13.12 -23.23 -14.38
C PRO A 33 -12.86 -23.74 -12.95
N LYS A 34 -13.72 -23.33 -12.02
CA LYS A 34 -13.58 -23.66 -10.60
C LYS A 34 -13.68 -25.17 -10.40
N GLY A 35 -12.61 -25.79 -9.90
CA GLY A 35 -12.58 -27.22 -9.57
C GLY A 35 -11.74 -28.09 -10.51
N ASP A 36 -11.40 -27.61 -11.70
CA ASP A 36 -10.60 -28.38 -12.68
C ASP A 36 -9.11 -28.40 -12.30
N LYS A 37 -8.74 -29.31 -11.39
CA LYS A 37 -7.36 -29.44 -10.87
C LYS A 37 -6.34 -29.83 -11.94
N LYS A 38 -6.75 -30.61 -12.96
CA LYS A 38 -5.87 -31.00 -14.09
C LYS A 38 -5.51 -29.79 -14.94
N LYS A 39 -6.51 -29.11 -15.53
CA LYS A 39 -6.31 -27.89 -16.32
C LYS A 39 -5.55 -26.81 -15.56
N LYS A 40 -5.80 -26.65 -14.26
CA LYS A 40 -5.03 -25.73 -13.43
C LYS A 40 -3.53 -26.06 -13.41
N LYS A 41 -3.17 -27.34 -13.29
CA LYS A 41 -1.76 -27.77 -13.31
C LYS A 41 -1.14 -27.54 -14.69
N ASP A 42 -1.85 -27.94 -15.75
CA ASP A 42 -1.36 -27.83 -17.12
C ASP A 42 -1.10 -26.36 -17.49
N ILE A 43 -2.06 -25.48 -17.23
CA ILE A 43 -1.93 -24.03 -17.46
C ILE A 43 -0.85 -23.42 -16.56
N THR A 44 -0.67 -23.91 -15.33
CA THR A 44 0.41 -23.41 -14.46
C THR A 44 1.79 -23.82 -14.99
N ALA A 45 1.93 -25.03 -15.53
CA ALA A 45 3.16 -25.48 -16.16
C ALA A 45 3.45 -24.70 -17.45
N GLU A 46 2.43 -24.44 -18.27
CA GLU A 46 2.54 -23.63 -19.47
C GLU A 46 2.94 -22.18 -19.14
N ILE A 47 2.34 -21.57 -18.11
CA ILE A 47 2.74 -20.25 -17.62
C ILE A 47 4.21 -20.25 -17.19
N ALA A 48 4.67 -21.27 -16.46
CA ALA A 48 6.05 -21.37 -16.02
C ALA A 48 7.04 -21.50 -17.20
N GLN A 49 6.64 -22.24 -18.24
CA GLN A 49 7.42 -22.35 -19.47
C GLN A 49 7.49 -21.00 -20.20
N MET A 50 6.35 -20.33 -20.41
CA MET A 50 6.33 -19.02 -21.08
C MET A 50 7.14 -17.96 -20.34
N THR A 51 7.13 -17.96 -19.00
CA THR A 51 7.95 -17.02 -18.21
C THR A 51 9.43 -17.33 -18.35
N ALA A 52 9.82 -18.61 -18.31
CA ALA A 52 11.21 -19.02 -18.47
C ALA A 52 11.72 -18.71 -19.88
N ASP A 53 10.93 -19.00 -20.92
CA ASP A 53 11.29 -18.74 -22.31
C ASP A 53 11.50 -17.25 -22.58
N LEU A 54 10.67 -16.38 -22.00
CA LEU A 54 10.80 -14.93 -22.14
C LEU A 54 12.00 -14.38 -21.37
N GLU A 55 12.23 -14.87 -20.14
CA GLU A 55 13.43 -14.52 -19.37
C GLU A 55 14.73 -14.94 -20.07
N LEU A 56 14.76 -16.14 -20.64
CA LEU A 56 15.90 -16.63 -21.42
C LEU A 56 16.15 -15.76 -22.66
N LYS A 57 15.09 -15.41 -23.41
CA LYS A 57 15.22 -14.50 -24.57
C LYS A 57 15.78 -13.14 -24.16
N HIS A 58 15.23 -12.54 -23.09
CA HIS A 58 15.71 -11.24 -22.60
C HIS A 58 17.17 -11.32 -22.14
N ALA A 59 17.56 -12.39 -21.45
CA ALA A 59 18.95 -12.60 -21.03
C ALA A 59 19.90 -12.77 -22.22
N GLU A 60 19.50 -13.53 -23.24
CA GLU A 60 20.29 -13.69 -24.48
C GLU A 60 20.42 -12.39 -25.25
N GLU A 61 19.36 -11.58 -25.35
CA GLU A 61 19.40 -10.28 -26.01
C GLU A 61 20.34 -9.32 -25.27
N VAL A 62 20.21 -9.20 -23.95
CA VAL A 62 21.14 -8.37 -23.16
C VAL A 62 22.58 -8.86 -23.32
N LYS A 63 22.81 -10.18 -23.29
CA LYS A 63 24.15 -10.75 -23.47
C LYS A 63 24.72 -10.45 -24.86
N LYS A 64 23.90 -10.51 -25.93
CA LYS A 64 24.30 -10.15 -27.29
C LYS A 64 24.73 -8.69 -27.37
N PHE A 65 23.91 -7.77 -26.85
CA PHE A 65 24.25 -6.34 -26.80
C PHE A 65 25.52 -6.08 -25.98
N GLN A 66 25.68 -6.74 -24.84
CA GLN A 66 26.91 -6.65 -24.06
C GLN A 66 28.12 -7.16 -24.83
N SER A 67 28.03 -8.33 -25.49
CA SER A 67 29.13 -8.91 -26.26
C SER A 67 29.49 -8.13 -27.52
N GLU A 68 28.52 -7.46 -28.14
CA GLU A 68 28.72 -6.58 -29.29
C GLU A 68 29.42 -5.27 -28.89
N ASP A 69 29.15 -4.75 -27.68
CA ASP A 69 29.90 -3.64 -27.08
C ASP A 69 31.36 -4.01 -26.75
N VAL A 70 31.64 -5.24 -26.30
CA VAL A 70 33.02 -5.67 -25.97
C VAL A 70 33.91 -5.90 -27.21
N SER A 71 33.37 -5.83 -28.43
CA SER A 71 34.20 -5.88 -29.64
C SER A 71 34.87 -4.55 -29.99
N LEU A 72 34.59 -3.46 -29.26
CA LEU A 72 35.14 -2.13 -29.57
C LEU A 72 35.88 -1.40 -28.45
N GLU A 73 35.88 -1.82 -27.19
CA GLU A 73 36.67 -1.13 -26.16
C GLU A 73 37.24 -2.11 -25.14
N SER A 74 38.57 -2.23 -25.16
CA SER A 74 39.36 -2.74 -24.06
C SER A 74 39.27 -1.79 -22.87
N ASN A 75 38.58 -2.17 -21.78
CA ASN A 75 38.98 -1.78 -20.42
C ASN A 75 38.22 -2.57 -19.34
N PRO A 76 38.92 -3.23 -18.39
CA PRO A 76 38.29 -3.96 -17.29
C PRO A 76 38.26 -3.07 -16.04
N ASP A 77 37.22 -2.26 -15.86
CA ASP A 77 36.86 -1.76 -14.53
C ASP A 77 35.52 -1.01 -14.61
N SER A 78 34.50 -1.57 -13.97
CA SER A 78 33.69 -0.87 -12.97
C SER A 78 32.41 -1.67 -12.66
N LYS A 79 32.50 -2.46 -11.60
CA LYS A 79 31.59 -2.43 -10.46
C LYS A 79 30.08 -2.50 -10.77
N VAL A 80 29.56 -3.73 -10.61
CA VAL A 80 28.23 -4.05 -10.07
C VAL A 80 27.71 -2.95 -9.12
N THR A 81 26.67 -2.25 -9.54
CA THR A 81 25.79 -1.41 -8.69
C THR A 81 24.39 -1.59 -9.28
N GLU A 82 23.61 -2.55 -8.76
CA GLU A 82 22.57 -2.34 -7.76
C GLU A 82 21.60 -1.19 -8.05
N GLN A 83 20.32 -1.58 -8.04
CA GLN A 83 19.15 -0.76 -7.71
C GLN A 83 18.86 0.43 -8.61
N ASP A 84 17.84 0.24 -9.45
CA ASP A 84 16.88 1.33 -9.66
C ASP A 84 15.45 0.80 -9.62
N THR A 85 14.98 0.60 -8.38
CA THR A 85 13.58 0.48 -8.03
C THR A 85 13.02 1.89 -7.82
N GLU A 86 12.72 2.60 -8.91
CA GLU A 86 11.95 3.85 -8.85
C GLU A 86 10.53 3.65 -9.39
N LEU A 87 9.66 3.30 -8.44
CA LEU A 87 8.39 3.96 -8.16
C LEU A 87 7.71 4.68 -9.33
N VAL A 88 6.71 4.01 -9.93
CA VAL A 88 5.48 4.70 -10.34
C VAL A 88 4.38 4.21 -9.42
N LYS A 89 4.27 4.90 -8.28
CA LYS A 89 3.03 5.02 -7.52
C LYS A 89 2.14 5.96 -8.32
N ASP A 90 1.11 5.43 -8.96
CA ASP A 90 -0.17 6.14 -9.08
C ASP A 90 -1.33 5.14 -9.17
N GLU A 91 -2.08 5.13 -8.08
CA GLU A 91 -3.52 4.94 -7.95
C GLU A 91 -4.23 4.01 -8.95
N GLN A 92 -4.27 2.71 -8.65
CA GLN A 92 -5.58 2.03 -8.57
C GLN A 92 -5.53 0.76 -7.72
N CYS A 93 -6.40 0.73 -6.71
CA CYS A 93 -6.72 -0.41 -5.87
C CYS A 93 -6.86 -1.71 -6.69
N THR A 94 -5.93 -2.66 -6.57
CA THR A 94 -6.26 -4.10 -6.41
C THR A 94 -5.05 -4.90 -5.95
N ASP A 95 -5.28 -5.68 -4.90
CA ASP A 95 -4.44 -6.71 -4.26
C ASP A 95 -3.73 -7.62 -5.27
N VAL A 96 -2.42 -7.44 -5.47
CA VAL A 96 -1.40 -8.51 -5.46
C VAL A 96 -0.02 -7.86 -5.22
N GLY A 97 0.53 -8.02 -4.02
CA GLY A 97 1.94 -7.72 -3.76
C GLY A 97 2.83 -8.80 -4.38
N GLU A 98 3.81 -8.35 -5.16
CA GLU A 98 5.01 -9.09 -5.52
C GLU A 98 6.04 -8.84 -4.41
N ASP A 99 6.56 -9.92 -3.81
CA ASP A 99 7.89 -9.92 -3.20
C ASP A 99 8.48 -11.30 -3.46
N THR A 100 9.54 -11.29 -4.23
CA THR A 100 10.40 -12.44 -4.51
C THR A 100 11.13 -12.85 -3.24
N ASN A 101 11.40 -14.15 -3.13
CA ASN A 101 12.07 -14.85 -2.02
C ASN A 101 11.25 -15.10 -0.73
N THR A 102 10.79 -16.36 -0.62
CA THR A 102 10.54 -17.11 0.63
C THR A 102 9.44 -16.67 1.60
N THR A 103 8.69 -15.60 1.36
CA THR A 103 7.58 -15.26 2.28
C THR A 103 6.35 -16.13 2.01
N GLN A 104 6.03 -17.02 2.95
CA GLN A 104 4.77 -17.74 2.95
C GLN A 104 3.62 -16.74 2.83
N LYS A 105 2.85 -16.80 1.74
CA LYS A 105 1.70 -15.93 1.50
C LYS A 105 0.83 -15.92 2.76
N LEU A 106 0.70 -14.74 3.39
CA LEU A 106 -0.09 -14.58 4.60
C LEU A 106 -1.51 -15.12 4.36
N SER A 107 -1.96 -16.00 5.27
CA SER A 107 -3.29 -16.57 5.20
C SER A 107 -4.35 -15.48 5.11
N LYS A 108 -5.46 -15.77 4.41
CA LYS A 108 -6.63 -14.89 4.32
C LYS A 108 -7.17 -14.50 5.70
N ALA A 109 -7.06 -15.40 6.68
CA ALA A 109 -7.40 -15.11 8.08
C ALA A 109 -6.44 -14.09 8.71
N GLN A 110 -5.15 -14.19 8.42
CA GLN A 110 -4.15 -13.24 8.91
C GLN A 110 -4.33 -11.86 8.25
N LYS A 111 -4.61 -11.80 6.95
CA LYS A 111 -4.97 -10.54 6.26
C LYS A 111 -6.18 -9.87 6.92
N ARG A 112 -7.22 -10.63 7.32
CA ARG A 112 -8.40 -10.10 8.03
C ARG A 112 -8.04 -9.56 9.43
N ARG A 113 -7.23 -10.28 10.21
CA ARG A 113 -6.75 -9.83 11.53
C ARG A 113 -5.92 -8.57 11.41
N ASN A 114 -4.99 -8.51 10.46
CA ASN A 114 -4.17 -7.34 10.21
C ASN A 114 -5.03 -6.13 9.82
N LYS A 115 -6.01 -6.31 8.92
CA LYS A 115 -6.96 -5.24 8.56
C LYS A 115 -7.76 -4.75 9.77
N LYS A 116 -8.18 -5.64 10.68
CA LYS A 116 -8.85 -5.26 11.93
C LYS A 116 -7.91 -4.50 12.85
N SER A 117 -6.69 -4.99 13.06
CA SER A 117 -5.68 -4.36 13.91
C SER A 117 -5.28 -2.98 13.40
N LEU A 118 -5.13 -2.79 12.08
CA LEU A 118 -4.82 -1.49 11.49
C LEU A 118 -5.92 -0.46 11.74
N LYS A 119 -7.18 -0.85 11.53
CA LYS A 119 -8.33 0.04 11.81
C LYS A 119 -8.42 0.43 13.28
N GLU A 120 -8.14 -0.51 14.19
CA GLU A 120 -8.14 -0.19 15.63
C GLU A 120 -7.02 0.78 15.98
N LYS A 121 -5.80 0.56 15.47
CA LYS A 121 -4.68 1.47 15.66
C LYS A 121 -4.95 2.87 15.10
N GLU A 122 -5.60 2.97 13.95
CA GLU A 122 -6.01 4.25 13.36
C GLU A 122 -7.02 4.98 14.25
N ARG A 123 -8.01 4.24 14.78
CA ARG A 123 -9.00 4.78 15.71
C ARG A 123 -8.36 5.23 17.02
N GLU A 124 -7.48 4.43 17.60
CA GLU A 124 -6.73 4.78 18.82
C GLU A 124 -5.90 6.04 18.62
N LYS A 125 -5.23 6.18 17.47
CA LYS A 125 -4.49 7.40 17.12
C LYS A 125 -5.40 8.63 17.04
N ALA A 126 -6.55 8.51 16.36
CA ALA A 126 -7.49 9.63 16.27
C ALA A 126 -8.04 10.06 17.64
N ILE A 127 -8.26 9.11 18.55
CA ILE A 127 -8.65 9.40 19.94
C ILE A 127 -7.51 10.11 20.68
N ALA A 128 -6.28 9.60 20.60
CA ALA A 128 -5.11 10.21 21.24
C ALA A 128 -4.84 11.63 20.74
N GLU A 129 -4.97 11.88 19.44
CA GLU A 129 -4.82 13.22 18.85
C GLU A 129 -5.90 14.18 19.37
N GLN A 130 -7.16 13.71 19.45
CA GLN A 130 -8.25 14.49 20.05
C GLN A 130 -8.01 14.77 21.53
N GLU A 131 -7.49 13.82 22.31
CA GLU A 131 -7.14 14.02 23.72
C GLU A 131 -6.04 15.07 23.89
N ILE A 132 -5.01 15.05 23.04
CA ILE A 132 -3.98 16.08 23.02
C ILE A 132 -4.61 17.43 22.71
N ILE A 133 -5.44 17.54 21.67
CA ILE A 133 -6.12 18.79 21.31
C ILE A 133 -7.02 19.29 22.44
N ASN A 134 -7.73 18.41 23.14
CA ASN A 134 -8.58 18.78 24.26
C ASN A 134 -7.75 19.27 25.46
N LEU A 135 -6.57 18.66 25.69
CA LEU A 135 -5.65 19.05 26.76
C LEU A 135 -4.93 20.36 26.46
N THR A 136 -4.48 20.57 25.22
CA THR A 136 -3.69 21.74 24.81
C THR A 136 -4.53 22.86 24.20
N GLY A 137 -5.82 22.63 23.97
CA GLY A 137 -6.71 23.59 23.32
C GLY A 137 -6.96 24.84 24.17
N ASN A 138 -7.34 25.93 23.51
CA ASN A 138 -7.52 27.24 24.14
C ASN A 138 -8.41 27.18 25.39
N ARG A 139 -9.52 26.43 25.36
CA ARG A 139 -10.41 26.26 26.52
C ARG A 139 -9.70 25.71 27.75
N SER A 140 -8.86 24.68 27.57
CA SER A 140 -8.09 24.07 28.66
C SER A 140 -7.09 25.08 29.23
N VAL A 141 -6.32 25.73 28.36
CA VAL A 141 -5.34 26.76 28.74
C VAL A 141 -6.00 27.94 29.48
N GLU A 142 -7.10 28.46 28.93
CA GLU A 142 -7.87 29.56 29.53
C GLU A 142 -8.45 29.16 30.88
N SER A 143 -9.07 27.98 30.99
CA SER A 143 -9.62 27.50 32.27
C SER A 143 -8.55 27.32 33.34
N ALA A 144 -7.36 26.83 32.97
CA ALA A 144 -6.21 26.71 33.87
C ALA A 144 -5.72 28.08 34.36
N GLU A 145 -5.62 29.06 33.46
CA GLU A 145 -5.20 30.42 33.81
C GLU A 145 -6.25 31.15 34.68
N ILE A 146 -7.54 30.94 34.40
CA ILE A 146 -8.63 31.45 35.25
C ILE A 146 -8.54 30.85 36.65
N SER A 147 -8.37 29.53 36.75
CA SER A 147 -8.21 28.83 38.03
C SER A 147 -7.00 29.36 38.82
N LYS A 148 -5.87 29.58 38.14
CA LYS A 148 -4.67 30.17 38.73
C LYS A 148 -4.92 31.59 39.28
N LYS A 149 -5.60 32.45 38.53
CA LYS A 149 -5.94 33.82 38.99
C LYS A 149 -6.90 33.83 40.18
N LEU A 150 -7.86 32.89 40.21
CA LEU A 150 -8.83 32.77 41.30
C LEU A 150 -8.16 32.24 42.58
N SER A 151 -7.32 31.20 42.47
CA SER A 151 -6.60 30.65 43.63
C SER A 151 -5.68 31.67 44.29
N ALA A 152 -5.03 32.56 43.52
CA ALA A 152 -4.24 33.67 44.05
C ALA A 152 -5.08 34.66 44.91
N ARG A 153 -6.41 34.66 44.75
CA ARG A 153 -7.35 35.47 45.52
C ARG A 153 -8.09 34.68 46.61
N GLY A 154 -7.75 33.40 46.80
CA GLY A 154 -8.47 32.49 47.70
C GLY A 154 -9.86 32.10 47.21
N LEU A 155 -10.11 32.19 45.90
CA LEU A 155 -11.40 31.86 45.27
C LEU A 155 -11.26 30.61 44.40
N THR A 156 -12.36 29.89 44.19
CA THR A 156 -12.43 28.67 43.37
C THR A 156 -13.61 28.71 42.40
N ILE A 157 -13.51 28.00 41.28
CA ILE A 157 -14.60 27.87 40.30
C ILE A 157 -15.69 26.97 40.88
N HIS A 158 -16.94 27.42 40.83
CA HIS A 158 -18.12 26.60 41.14
C HIS A 158 -18.88 26.32 39.83
N GLU A 159 -18.94 25.05 39.42
CA GLU A 159 -19.63 24.66 38.19
C GLU A 159 -21.14 24.59 38.44
N THR A 160 -21.88 25.43 37.74
CA THR A 160 -23.35 25.40 37.75
C THR A 160 -23.85 24.66 36.52
N ILE A 161 -24.88 23.84 36.71
CA ILE A 161 -25.53 23.16 35.59
C ILE A 161 -26.30 24.22 34.79
N VAL A 162 -26.08 24.26 33.47
CA VAL A 162 -26.86 25.11 32.55
C VAL A 162 -28.27 24.50 32.42
N ASP A 163 -29.22 25.06 33.15
CA ASP A 163 -30.57 24.51 33.35
C ASP A 163 -31.58 24.96 32.26
N ASP A 164 -31.21 24.90 30.97
CA ASP A 164 -32.07 25.36 29.87
C ASP A 164 -32.86 24.23 29.15
N TRP A 165 -32.61 22.96 29.45
CA TRP A 165 -33.34 21.84 28.81
C TRP A 165 -34.75 21.60 29.37
N LYS A 166 -35.02 22.01 30.63
CA LYS A 166 -36.30 21.77 31.30
C LYS A 166 -37.44 22.71 30.88
N LYS A 167 -37.15 23.79 30.16
CA LYS A 167 -38.18 24.74 29.69
C LYS A 167 -38.90 24.29 28.42
N PHE A 168 -38.38 23.31 27.67
CA PHE A 168 -38.92 22.91 26.36
C PHE A 168 -39.66 21.55 26.36
N SER A 169 -39.54 20.73 27.40
CA SER A 169 -40.31 19.48 27.51
C SER A 169 -41.71 19.76 28.08
N GLY A 170 -42.60 20.30 27.24
CA GLY A 170 -44.03 20.35 27.52
C GLY A 170 -44.54 18.96 27.94
N LYS A 171 -45.17 18.88 29.12
CA LYS A 171 -45.68 17.65 29.72
C LYS A 171 -46.69 16.98 28.78
N LEU A 172 -46.27 15.96 28.04
CA LEU A 172 -47.17 15.05 27.36
C LEU A 172 -47.60 13.95 28.36
N THR A 173 -48.51 14.30 29.28
CA THR A 173 -49.15 13.27 30.12
C THR A 173 -50.23 12.58 29.29
N LYS A 174 -49.93 11.37 28.80
CA LYS A 174 -50.94 10.42 28.32
C LYS A 174 -51.90 10.12 29.48
N LYS A 175 -53.17 10.51 29.33
CA LYS A 175 -54.27 10.03 30.16
C LYS A 175 -54.62 8.62 29.68
N LEU A 176 -54.55 7.63 30.58
CA LEU A 176 -55.19 6.33 30.40
C LEU A 176 -56.71 6.49 30.48
#